data_AF-A0A1S3HV47-F1
#
_entry.id   AF-A0A1S3HV47-F1
#
_cell.length_a   1.000
_cell.length_b   1.000
_cell.length_c   1.000
_cell.angle_alpha   90.00
_cell.angle_beta   90.00
_cell.angle_gamma   90.00
#
_symmetry.space_group_name_H-M   'P 1'
#
loop_
_entity.id
_entity.type
_entity.pdbx_description
1 polymer ?
#
loop_
_entity_poly.entity_id
_entity_poly.type
_entity_poly.pdbx_seq_one_letter_code
_entity_poly.pdbx_strand_id
1 'polypeptide(L)'
;MAAVRDRIQQLDQIEQDIASALNSAGQAVQELSRDKTTLRNVESHASAFLKTLQGVENGLSKQIDYLSQVSTGQPHEGSCYGAHKDYQMSQHRVEHVRTRLSDMDRVKTELALRQHALRSGWIQQQQQQQQQQQQQQQQQYHQQH
;
A
#
# COMPACT_ATOMS: atom_id res chain seq x y z
N MET A 1 -1.68 8.49 -12.51
CA MET A 1 -2.80 9.32 -12.99
C MET A 1 -2.82 9.51 -14.53
N ALA A 2 -1.69 9.55 -15.23
CA ALA A 2 -1.65 9.66 -16.70
C ALA A 2 -2.37 8.50 -17.43
N ALA A 3 -2.11 7.24 -17.04
CA ALA A 3 -2.69 6.06 -17.67
C ALA A 3 -4.23 5.95 -17.60
N VAL A 4 -4.88 6.54 -16.59
CA VAL A 4 -6.35 6.55 -16.50
C VAL A 4 -6.93 7.59 -17.47
N ARG A 5 -6.28 8.74 -17.59
CA ARG A 5 -6.68 9.79 -18.52
C ARG A 5 -6.58 9.31 -19.97
N ASP A 6 -5.49 8.62 -20.32
CA ASP A 6 -5.32 8.06 -21.66
C ASP A 6 -6.39 7.02 -21.99
N ARG A 7 -6.85 6.25 -20.99
CA ARG A 7 -7.95 5.27 -21.17
C ARG A 7 -9.31 5.90 -21.34
N ILE A 8 -9.61 6.96 -20.58
CA ILE A 8 -10.83 7.74 -20.78
C ILE A 8 -10.84 8.31 -22.20
N GLN A 9 -9.70 8.87 -22.64
CA GLN A 9 -9.57 9.39 -23.99
C GLN A 9 -9.73 8.30 -25.07
N GLN A 10 -9.27 7.07 -24.82
CA GLN A 10 -9.51 5.94 -25.72
C GLN A 10 -10.99 5.55 -25.79
N LEU A 11 -11.72 5.61 -24.66
CA LEU A 11 -13.17 5.38 -24.64
C LEU A 11 -13.93 6.47 -25.39
N ASP A 12 -13.54 7.74 -25.22
CA ASP A 12 -14.10 8.86 -25.99
C ASP A 12 -13.89 8.66 -27.50
N GLN A 13 -12.72 8.17 -27.91
CA GLN A 13 -12.46 7.85 -29.31
C GLN A 13 -13.32 6.71 -29.81
N ILE A 14 -13.51 5.65 -29.02
CA ILE A 14 -14.42 4.54 -29.36
C ILE A 14 -15.85 5.06 -29.53
N GLU A 15 -16.31 5.99 -28.69
CA GLU A 15 -17.62 6.61 -28.82
C GLU A 15 -17.77 7.40 -30.14
N GLN A 16 -16.73 8.16 -30.52
CA GLN A 16 -16.70 8.86 -31.83
C GLN A 16 -16.73 7.88 -33.00
N ASP A 17 -16.03 6.75 -32.89
CA ASP A 17 -16.02 5.71 -33.91
C ASP A 17 -17.40 5.03 -34.02
N ILE A 18 -18.12 4.83 -32.92
CA ILE A 18 -19.51 4.34 -32.92
C ILE A 18 -20.43 5.32 -33.67
N ALA A 19 -20.34 6.61 -33.38
CA ALA A 19 -21.12 7.63 -34.08
C ALA A 19 -20.81 7.64 -35.59
N SER A 20 -19.54 7.47 -35.95
CA SER A 20 -19.07 7.40 -37.35
C SER A 20 -19.57 6.14 -38.07
N ALA A 21 -19.60 5.00 -37.38
CA ALA A 21 -20.18 3.76 -37.90
C ALA A 21 -21.68 3.93 -38.18
N LEU A 22 -22.43 4.47 -37.22
CA LEU A 22 -23.87 4.74 -37.38
C LEU A 22 -24.15 5.70 -38.54
N ASN A 23 -23.34 6.75 -38.69
CA ASN A 23 -23.45 7.67 -39.83
C ASN A 23 -23.21 6.97 -41.17
N SER A 24 -22.19 6.10 -41.25
CA SER A 24 -21.90 5.32 -42.46
C SER A 24 -23.05 4.37 -42.82
N ALA A 25 -23.63 3.70 -41.83
CA ALA A 25 -24.82 2.86 -42.02
C ALA A 25 -26.03 3.69 -42.47
N GLY A 26 -26.25 4.87 -41.87
CA GLY A 26 -27.31 5.79 -42.25
C GLY A 26 -27.19 6.26 -43.70
N GLN A 27 -25.98 6.58 -44.15
CA GLN A 27 -25.72 6.97 -45.55
C GLN A 27 -25.98 5.82 -46.53
N ALA A 28 -25.63 4.58 -46.17
CA ALA A 28 -25.93 3.40 -47.00
C ALA A 28 -27.46 3.22 -47.16
N VAL A 29 -28.21 3.33 -46.06
CA VAL A 29 -29.68 3.22 -46.08
C VAL A 29 -30.32 4.38 -46.84
N GLN A 30 -29.81 5.60 -46.66
CA GLN A 30 -30.31 6.78 -47.38
C GLN A 30 -30.05 6.71 -48.89
N GLU A 31 -28.93 6.13 -49.32
CA GLU A 31 -28.66 5.89 -50.73
C GLU A 31 -29.61 4.83 -51.32
N LEU A 32 -29.91 3.79 -50.55
CA LEU A 32 -30.89 2.75 -50.92
C LEU A 32 -32.32 3.31 -51.02
N SER A 33 -32.65 4.38 -50.30
CA SER A 33 -33.98 5.00 -50.36
C SER A 33 -34.18 5.95 -51.54
N ARG A 34 -33.17 6.18 -52.38
CA ARG A 34 -33.27 7.06 -53.56
C ARG A 34 -33.91 6.34 -54.75
N ASP A 35 -34.67 7.08 -55.55
CA ASP A 35 -35.27 6.58 -56.80
C ASP A 35 -34.25 5.99 -57.79
N LYS A 36 -33.02 6.52 -57.78
CA LYS A 36 -31.87 5.99 -58.52
C LYS A 36 -30.73 5.68 -57.55
N THR A 37 -30.69 4.44 -57.08
CA THR A 37 -29.64 3.94 -56.19
C THR A 37 -28.30 3.80 -56.92
N THR A 38 -27.23 4.35 -56.34
CA THR A 38 -25.87 4.07 -56.79
C THR A 38 -25.25 2.96 -55.95
N LEU A 39 -25.24 1.72 -56.47
CA LEU A 39 -24.74 0.54 -55.74
C LEU A 39 -23.30 0.71 -55.22
N ARG A 40 -22.42 1.34 -56.01
CA ARG A 40 -21.04 1.63 -55.59
C ARG A 40 -20.96 2.47 -54.32
N ASN A 41 -21.87 3.43 -54.14
CA ASN A 41 -21.91 4.26 -52.93
C ASN A 41 -22.41 3.45 -51.74
N VAL A 42 -23.45 2.62 -51.94
CA VAL A 42 -23.95 1.71 -50.91
C VAL A 42 -22.84 0.77 -50.42
N GLU A 43 -22.10 0.14 -51.34
CA GLU A 43 -20.98 -0.73 -51.01
C GLU A 43 -19.86 0.02 -50.27
N SER A 44 -19.54 1.23 -50.69
CA SER A 44 -18.54 2.07 -50.02
C SER A 44 -18.95 2.40 -48.58
N HIS A 45 -20.20 2.81 -48.36
CA HIS A 45 -20.71 3.15 -47.03
C HIS A 45 -20.83 1.92 -46.13
N ALA A 46 -21.28 0.78 -46.68
CA ALA A 46 -21.34 -0.50 -45.95
C ALA A 46 -19.95 -1.00 -45.57
N SER A 47 -18.96 -0.87 -46.46
CA SER A 47 -17.56 -1.22 -46.17
C SER A 47 -16.96 -0.33 -45.08
N ALA A 48 -17.23 0.98 -45.13
CA ALA A 48 -16.82 1.92 -44.09
C ALA A 48 -17.45 1.59 -42.72
N PHE A 49 -18.75 1.25 -42.71
CA PHE A 49 -19.43 0.78 -41.50
C PHE A 49 -18.75 -0.46 -40.91
N LEU A 50 -18.55 -1.51 -41.71
CA LEU A 50 -17.93 -2.76 -41.24
C LEU A 50 -16.53 -2.54 -40.68
N LYS A 51 -15.71 -1.76 -41.39
CA LYS A 51 -14.34 -1.44 -40.95
C LYS A 51 -14.33 -0.68 -39.62
N THR A 52 -15.21 0.31 -39.48
CA THR A 52 -15.30 1.11 -38.26
C THR A 52 -15.83 0.27 -37.10
N LEU A 53 -16.85 -0.56 -37.34
CA LEU A 53 -17.41 -1.48 -36.35
C LEU A 53 -16.37 -2.47 -35.83
N GLN A 54 -15.57 -3.05 -36.72
CA GLN A 54 -14.46 -3.93 -36.34
C GLN A 54 -13.42 -3.21 -35.46
N GLY A 55 -13.18 -1.92 -35.73
CA GLY A 55 -12.34 -1.07 -34.88
C GLY A 55 -12.91 -0.91 -33.48
N VAL A 56 -14.22 -0.59 -33.38
CA VAL A 56 -14.96 -0.47 -32.13
C VAL A 56 -14.92 -1.78 -31.32
N GLU A 57 -15.20 -2.92 -31.95
CA GLU A 57 -15.18 -4.24 -31.29
C GLU A 57 -13.80 -4.57 -30.70
N ASN A 58 -12.75 -4.33 -31.47
CA ASN A 58 -11.37 -4.53 -31.00
C ASN A 58 -11.00 -3.56 -29.87
N GLY A 59 -11.44 -2.30 -29.95
CA GLY A 59 -11.23 -1.30 -28.91
C GLY A 59 -11.90 -1.68 -27.60
N LEU A 60 -13.18 -2.07 -27.66
CA LEU A 60 -13.96 -2.50 -26.50
C LEU A 60 -13.40 -3.78 -25.88
N SER A 61 -13.04 -4.78 -26.69
CA SER A 61 -12.41 -6.02 -26.21
C SER A 61 -11.16 -5.73 -25.37
N LYS A 62 -10.28 -4.84 -25.86
CA LYS A 62 -9.08 -4.44 -25.10
C LYS A 62 -9.40 -3.76 -23.77
N GLN A 63 -10.46 -2.95 -23.70
CA GLN A 63 -10.87 -2.32 -22.44
C GLN A 63 -11.49 -3.33 -21.48
N ILE A 64 -12.26 -4.30 -21.98
CA ILE A 64 -12.83 -5.40 -21.19
C ILE A 64 -11.72 -6.29 -20.62
N ASP A 65 -10.73 -6.66 -21.44
CA ASP A 65 -9.57 -7.44 -21.02
C ASP A 65 -8.78 -6.70 -19.95
N TYR A 66 -8.55 -5.40 -20.14
CA TYR A 66 -7.89 -4.57 -19.15
C TYR A 66 -8.67 -4.49 -17.84
N LEU A 67 -9.96 -4.17 -17.90
CA LEU A 67 -10.82 -4.11 -16.71
C LEU A 67 -10.82 -5.44 -15.97
N SER A 68 -10.86 -6.55 -16.69
CA SER A 68 -10.72 -7.90 -16.12
C SER A 68 -9.37 -8.09 -15.43
N GLN A 69 -8.27 -7.64 -16.04
CA GLN A 69 -6.92 -7.73 -15.47
C GLN A 69 -6.75 -6.87 -14.22
N VAL A 70 -7.28 -5.63 -14.20
CA VAL A 70 -7.16 -4.76 -13.03
C VAL A 70 -8.17 -5.09 -11.93
N SER A 71 -9.33 -5.65 -12.28
CA SER A 71 -10.34 -6.09 -11.30
C SER A 71 -9.95 -7.40 -10.60
N THR A 72 -9.02 -8.17 -11.16
CA THR A 72 -8.51 -9.43 -10.57
C THR A 72 -7.25 -9.26 -9.73
N GLY A 73 -6.85 -8.01 -9.41
CA GLY A 73 -5.90 -7.73 -8.32
C GLY A 73 -4.42 -7.66 -8.72
N GLN A 74 -4.08 -7.49 -10.00
CA GLN A 74 -2.70 -7.16 -10.36
C GLN A 74 -2.36 -5.74 -9.87
N PRO A 75 -1.26 -5.55 -9.12
CA PRO A 75 -0.84 -4.25 -8.63
C PRO A 75 -0.45 -3.40 -9.84
N HIS A 76 -1.36 -2.54 -10.22
CA HIS A 76 -1.18 -1.60 -11.31
C HIS A 76 -0.13 -0.58 -10.85
N GLU A 77 0.89 -0.41 -11.70
CA GLU A 77 1.93 0.61 -11.60
C GLU A 77 1.25 1.99 -11.57
N GLY A 78 0.90 2.46 -10.36
CA GLY A 78 0.13 3.69 -10.15
C GLY A 78 -1.05 3.57 -9.20
N SER A 79 -1.33 2.40 -8.62
CA SER A 79 -2.29 2.27 -7.52
C SER A 79 -1.70 2.81 -6.22
N CYS A 80 -2.46 3.64 -5.51
CA CYS A 80 -2.15 4.03 -4.13
C CYS A 80 -2.01 2.79 -3.21
N TYR A 81 -2.54 1.63 -3.62
CA TYR A 81 -2.46 0.37 -2.87
C TYR A 81 -1.03 -0.10 -2.62
N GLY A 82 -0.12 -0.02 -3.61
CA GLY A 82 1.28 -0.40 -3.42
C GLY A 82 1.96 0.47 -2.34
N ALA A 83 1.87 1.79 -2.49
CA ALA A 83 2.39 2.75 -1.52
C ALA A 83 1.72 2.63 -0.15
N HIS A 84 0.41 2.35 -0.11
CA HIS A 84 -0.37 2.18 1.13
C HIS A 84 0.01 0.89 1.85
N LYS A 85 0.21 -0.21 1.13
CA LYS A 85 0.70 -1.47 1.67
C LYS A 85 2.13 -1.31 2.21
N ASP A 86 3.01 -0.67 1.46
CA ASP A 86 4.40 -0.42 1.89
C ASP A 86 4.45 0.50 3.12
N TYR A 87 3.55 1.49 3.17
CA TYR A 87 3.34 2.32 4.35
C TYR A 87 2.85 1.49 5.55
N GLN A 88 1.78 0.71 5.40
CA GLN A 88 1.27 -0.16 6.47
C GLN A 88 2.35 -1.12 6.97
N MET A 89 3.10 -1.75 6.05
CA MET A 89 4.20 -2.63 6.39
C MET A 89 5.29 -1.89 7.16
N SER A 90 5.63 -0.67 6.75
CA SER A 90 6.60 0.18 7.46
C SER A 90 6.10 0.55 8.84
N GLN A 91 4.80 0.86 9.01
CA GLN A 91 4.19 1.09 10.33
C GLN A 91 4.31 -0.13 11.23
N HIS A 92 3.94 -1.33 10.73
CA HIS A 92 4.07 -2.57 11.50
C HIS A 92 5.51 -2.85 11.91
N ARG A 93 6.48 -2.60 11.01
CA ARG A 93 7.91 -2.75 11.31
C ARG A 93 8.39 -1.78 12.37
N VAL A 94 7.97 -0.51 12.30
CA VAL A 94 8.32 0.50 13.32
C VAL A 94 7.73 0.12 14.68
N GLU A 95 6.47 -0.31 14.71
CA GLU A 95 5.80 -0.73 15.94
C GLU A 95 6.53 -1.93 16.56
N HIS A 96 6.93 -2.90 15.73
CA HIS A 96 7.72 -4.04 16.20
C HIS A 96 9.04 -3.61 16.84
N VAL A 97 9.78 -2.69 16.20
CA VAL A 97 11.04 -2.17 16.75
C VAL A 97 10.81 -1.41 18.06
N ARG A 98 9.74 -0.59 18.16
CA ARG A 98 9.40 0.11 19.41
C ARG A 98 9.12 -0.85 20.55
N THR A 99 8.35 -1.92 20.31
CA THR A 99 8.09 -2.96 21.31
C THR A 99 9.38 -3.60 21.79
N ARG A 100 10.29 -3.97 20.87
CA ARG A 100 11.57 -4.58 21.24
C ARG A 100 12.48 -3.63 22.03
N LEU A 101 12.48 -2.33 21.68
CA LEU A 101 13.22 -1.32 22.44
C LEU A 101 12.66 -1.14 23.85
N SER A 102 11.34 -1.11 23.99
CA SER A 102 10.66 -1.03 25.29
C SER A 102 11.02 -2.23 26.17
N ASP A 103 11.00 -3.45 25.61
CA ASP A 103 11.42 -4.66 26.33
C ASP A 103 12.88 -4.56 26.82
N MET A 104 13.79 -4.07 25.97
CA MET A 104 15.19 -3.88 26.35
C MET A 104 15.38 -2.83 27.45
N ASP A 105 14.62 -1.73 27.40
CA ASP A 105 14.70 -0.69 28.43
C ASP A 105 14.18 -1.18 29.79
N ARG A 106 13.16 -2.03 29.78
CA ARG A 106 12.66 -2.72 30.99
C ARG A 106 13.74 -3.63 31.58
N VAL A 107 14.39 -4.46 30.76
CA VAL A 107 15.49 -5.35 31.22
C VAL A 107 16.66 -4.54 31.77
N LYS A 108 17.04 -3.46 31.10
CA LYS A 108 18.11 -2.57 31.57
C LYS A 108 17.78 -1.96 32.93
N THR A 109 16.53 -1.51 33.11
CA THR A 109 16.06 -0.93 34.37
C THR A 109 16.07 -1.96 35.50
N GLU A 110 15.60 -3.19 35.23
CA GLU A 110 15.63 -4.28 36.21
C GLU A 110 17.05 -4.62 36.65
N LEU A 111 17.99 -4.72 35.69
CA LEU A 111 19.39 -4.98 35.98
C LEU A 111 20.03 -3.86 36.82
N ALA A 112 19.74 -2.60 36.50
CA ALA A 112 20.24 -1.46 37.26
C ALA A 112 19.72 -1.47 38.72
N LEU A 113 18.42 -1.76 38.91
CA LEU A 113 17.83 -1.90 40.25
C LEU A 113 18.46 -3.05 41.02
N ARG A 114 18.66 -4.21 40.37
CA ARG A 114 19.30 -5.37 40.99
C ARG A 114 20.74 -5.06 41.40
N GLN A 115 21.50 -4.40 40.55
CA GLN A 115 22.88 -4.00 40.86
C GLN A 115 22.94 -3.00 42.02
N HIS A 116 22.03 -2.04 42.04
CA HIS A 116 21.91 -1.09 43.14
C HIS A 116 21.53 -1.78 44.46
N ALA A 117 20.56 -2.70 44.44
CA ALA A 117 20.13 -3.46 45.62
C ALA A 117 21.28 -4.30 46.20
N LEU A 118 22.03 -5.01 45.34
CA LEU A 118 23.20 -5.78 45.77
C LEU A 118 24.26 -4.88 46.41
N ARG A 119 24.60 -3.74 45.78
CA ARG A 119 25.58 -2.79 46.31
C ARG A 119 25.14 -2.21 47.66
N SER A 120 23.85 -1.91 47.80
CA SER A 120 23.27 -1.36 49.03
C SER A 120 23.31 -2.39 50.16
N GLY A 121 23.01 -3.66 49.87
CA GLY A 121 23.13 -4.76 50.83
C GLY A 121 24.57 -4.95 51.34
N TRP A 122 25.57 -4.89 50.45
CA TRP A 122 26.99 -4.98 50.84
C TRP A 122 27.41 -3.82 51.76
N ILE A 123 27.01 -2.60 51.45
CA ILE A 123 27.34 -1.42 52.28
C ILE A 123 26.70 -1.53 53.66
N GLN A 124 25.44 -1.97 53.74
CA GLN A 124 24.74 -2.13 55.01
C GLN A 124 25.38 -3.22 55.88
N GLN A 125 25.78 -4.35 55.29
CA GLN A 125 26.46 -5.42 56.02
C GLN A 125 27.82 -4.98 56.57
N GLN A 126 28.59 -4.22 55.78
CA GLN A 126 29.88 -3.69 56.23
C GLN A 126 29.72 -2.71 57.40
N GLN A 127 28.69 -1.86 57.35
CA GLN A 127 28.42 -0.89 58.42
C GLN A 127 27.98 -1.57 59.72
N GLN A 128 27.19 -2.66 59.64
CA GLN A 128 26.85 -3.47 60.80
C GLN A 128 28.06 -4.15 61.44
N GLN A 129 29.00 -4.69 60.63
CA GLN A 129 30.22 -5.28 61.18
C GLN A 129 31.11 -4.25 61.89
N GLN A 130 31.22 -3.03 61.35
CA GLN A 130 31.95 -1.95 62.05
C GLN A 130 31.29 -1.55 63.36
N GLN A 131 29.95 -1.46 63.42
CA GLN A 131 29.25 -1.15 64.66
C GLN A 131 29.41 -2.26 65.71
N GLN A 132 29.37 -3.54 65.31
CA GLN A 132 29.61 -4.65 66.24
C GLN A 132 31.04 -4.64 66.78
N GLN A 133 32.05 -4.35 65.96
CA GLN A 133 33.43 -4.23 66.43
C GLN A 133 33.60 -3.06 67.41
N GLN A 134 32.98 -1.91 67.16
CA GLN A 134 33.03 -0.78 68.09
C GLN A 134 32.34 -1.08 69.42
N GLN A 135 31.21 -1.78 69.42
CA GLN A 135 30.54 -2.19 70.66
C GLN A 135 31.38 -3.18 71.47
N GLN A 136 32.04 -4.14 70.80
CA GLN A 136 32.94 -5.08 71.49
C GLN A 136 34.14 -4.37 72.12
N GLN A 137 34.76 -3.41 71.42
CA GLN A 137 35.86 -2.62 71.99
C GLN A 137 35.43 -1.78 73.19
N GLN A 138 34.24 -1.16 73.13
CA GLN A 138 33.72 -0.39 74.27
C GLN A 138 33.40 -1.26 75.49
N GLN A 139 32.87 -2.48 75.28
CA GLN A 139 32.63 -3.44 76.36
C GLN A 139 33.94 -3.95 76.97
N GLN A 140 34.98 -4.13 76.15
CA GLN A 140 36.29 -4.56 76.61
C GLN A 140 37.00 -3.44 77.39
N TYR A 141 36.85 -2.19 76.96
CA TYR A 141 37.36 -1.01 77.67
C TYR A 141 36.70 -0.84 79.05
N HIS A 142 35.38 -1.08 79.16
CA HIS A 142 34.66 -1.03 80.44
C HIS A 142 34.99 -2.18 81.40
N GLN A 143 35.62 -3.26 80.93
CA GLN A 143 36.06 -4.36 81.81
C GLN A 143 37.48 -4.16 82.38
N GLN A 144 38.22 -3.15 81.91
CA GLN A 144 39.60 -2.87 82.36
C GLN A 144 39.70 -1.69 83.34
N HIS A 145 38.58 -1.08 83.73
CA HIS A 145 38.47 -0.08 84.78
C HIS A 145 37.51 -0.57 85.87
#